data_AF-A0ABC8SEN7-F1
#
_entry.id   AF-A0ABC8SEN7-F1
#
_cell.length_a   1.000
_cell.length_b   1.000
_cell.length_c   1.000
_cell.angle_alpha   90.00
_cell.angle_beta   90.00
_cell.angle_gamma   90.00
#
_symmetry.space_group_name_H-M   'P 1'
#
loop_
_entity.id
_entity.type
_entity.pdbx_description
1 polymer ?
#
loop_
_entity_poly.entity_id
_entity_poly.type
_entity_poly.pdbx_seq_one_letter_code
_entity_poly.pdbx_strand_id
1 'polypeptide(L)'
;MERHTELLKEIQDSPTEINAIVAKRRKDFTGEFFRHLTLLSEIYDSLEDRDAMARLGARCLSAVGAYDNTLDIVETLDTAQAKFDDVLNSPSVDVACDKIKNLAKAKELDSSLILLINSAWASAKESTTMKNQVKDIMYRLYKATQSSLRSIAPKEIKLLKYLLNITDPEERFSALATAFSPGDEHDAKDPSAIYTTPKELHKWIKVTLDAYHLNKEETEIREARQMTQPVVIQRLFILKETIEEEYLEQGVKAEKDAKSEEL
;
A
#
# COMPACT_ATOMS: atom_id res chain seq x y z
N MET A 1 -17.14 16.41 15.04
CA MET A 1 -15.78 16.58 15.62
C MET A 1 -15.38 15.36 16.44
N GLU A 2 -16.05 15.02 17.56
CA GLU A 2 -15.70 13.83 18.39
C GLU A 2 -15.59 12.52 17.60
N ARG A 3 -16.57 12.19 16.75
CA ARG A 3 -16.55 10.97 15.90
C ARG A 3 -15.31 10.90 14.98
N HIS A 4 -14.81 12.04 14.49
CA HIS A 4 -13.61 12.08 13.65
C HIS A 4 -12.34 11.91 14.49
N THR A 5 -12.31 12.49 15.68
CA THR A 5 -11.21 12.33 16.64
C THR A 5 -11.10 10.89 17.14
N GLU A 6 -12.23 10.23 17.42
CA GLU A 6 -12.27 8.82 17.80
C GLU A 6 -11.79 7.90 16.67
N LEU A 7 -12.23 8.15 15.44
CA LEU A 7 -11.75 7.39 14.28
C LEU A 7 -10.25 7.60 14.04
N LEU A 8 -9.78 8.84 14.13
CA LEU A 8 -8.36 9.16 14.00
C LEU A 8 -7.54 8.46 15.09
N LYS A 9 -8.00 8.48 16.34
CA LYS A 9 -7.34 7.79 17.45
C LYS A 9 -7.25 6.28 17.22
N GLU A 10 -8.34 5.64 16.80
CA GLU A 10 -8.33 4.19 16.48
C GLU A 10 -7.34 3.84 15.37
N ILE A 11 -7.23 4.69 14.35
CA ILE A 11 -6.26 4.54 13.26
C ILE A 11 -4.83 4.73 13.77
N GLN A 12 -4.58 5.71 14.64
CA GLN A 12 -3.26 5.99 15.22
C GLN A 12 -2.81 4.90 16.20
N ASP A 13 -3.74 4.33 16.98
CA ASP A 13 -3.48 3.24 17.91
C ASP A 13 -3.21 1.92 17.17
N SER A 14 -3.74 1.75 15.96
CA SER A 14 -3.60 0.53 15.16
C SER A 14 -3.28 0.83 13.69
N PRO A 15 -2.14 1.47 13.39
CA PRO A 15 -1.84 1.96 12.04
C PRO A 15 -1.62 0.81 11.05
N THR A 16 -1.37 -0.41 11.49
CA THR A 16 -1.23 -1.58 10.61
C THR A 16 -2.55 -2.28 10.28
N GLU A 17 -3.66 -1.82 10.86
CA GLU A 17 -4.99 -2.44 10.73
C GLU A 17 -6.01 -1.57 9.97
N ILE A 18 -5.54 -0.56 9.23
CA ILE A 18 -6.42 0.40 8.51
C ILE A 18 -7.47 -0.32 7.64
N ASN A 19 -7.10 -1.39 6.94
CA ASN A 19 -8.05 -2.15 6.11
C ASN A 19 -9.19 -2.77 6.94
N ALA A 20 -8.89 -3.28 8.13
CA ALA A 20 -9.89 -3.83 9.04
C ALA A 20 -10.76 -2.72 9.66
N ILE A 21 -10.14 -1.59 10.01
CA ILE A 21 -10.86 -0.40 10.54
C ILE A 21 -11.82 0.15 9.48
N VAL A 22 -11.39 0.25 8.21
CA VAL A 22 -12.25 0.67 7.10
C VAL A 22 -13.40 -0.32 6.91
N ALA A 23 -13.11 -1.62 6.88
CA ALA A 23 -14.15 -2.65 6.72
C ALA A 23 -15.26 -2.55 7.77
N LYS A 24 -14.88 -2.23 9.01
CA LYS A 24 -15.80 -2.02 10.13
C LYS A 24 -16.53 -0.67 10.08
N ARG A 25 -15.78 0.42 9.92
CA ARG A 25 -16.26 1.80 10.11
C ARG A 25 -16.41 2.55 8.80
N ARG A 26 -16.63 1.87 7.67
CA ARG A 26 -16.67 2.50 6.35
C ARG A 26 -17.52 3.77 6.31
N LYS A 27 -18.69 3.75 6.94
CA LYS A 27 -19.62 4.89 7.07
C LYS A 27 -19.06 6.14 7.78
N ASP A 28 -17.97 6.00 8.52
CA ASP A 28 -17.28 7.09 9.25
C ASP A 28 -16.19 7.75 8.40
N PHE A 29 -15.71 7.08 7.33
CA PHE A 29 -14.75 7.61 6.37
C PHE A 29 -15.46 8.48 5.32
N THR A 30 -15.88 9.67 5.73
CA THR A 30 -16.58 10.65 4.90
C THR A 30 -15.63 11.73 4.39
N GLY A 31 -16.09 12.54 3.41
CA GLY A 31 -15.34 13.74 2.99
C GLY A 31 -15.04 14.70 4.15
N GLU A 32 -15.92 14.79 5.15
CA GLU A 32 -15.71 15.59 6.37
C GLU A 32 -14.56 15.07 7.23
N PHE A 33 -14.43 13.75 7.37
CA PHE A 33 -13.31 13.15 8.08
C PHE A 33 -11.98 13.51 7.41
N PHE A 34 -11.89 13.40 6.09
CA PHE A 34 -10.65 13.75 5.38
C PHE A 34 -10.36 15.27 5.43
N ARG A 35 -11.37 16.13 5.37
CA ARG A 35 -11.19 17.58 5.62
C ARG A 35 -10.66 17.86 7.03
N HIS A 36 -11.14 17.11 8.03
CA HIS A 36 -10.63 17.22 9.40
C HIS A 36 -9.16 16.81 9.51
N LEU A 37 -8.72 15.75 8.82
CA LEU A 37 -7.30 15.37 8.77
C LEU A 37 -6.42 16.45 8.14
N THR A 38 -6.89 17.08 7.06
CA THR A 38 -6.18 18.20 6.42
C THR A 38 -6.05 19.39 7.38
N LEU A 39 -7.14 19.79 8.04
CA LEU A 39 -7.11 20.88 9.01
C LEU A 39 -6.13 20.58 10.15
N LEU A 40 -6.12 19.35 10.68
CA LEU A 40 -5.15 18.94 11.70
C LEU A 40 -3.71 18.99 11.18
N SER A 41 -3.48 18.60 9.93
CA SER A 41 -2.16 18.75 9.31
C SER A 41 -1.72 20.21 9.27
N GLU A 42 -2.60 21.14 8.90
CA GLU A 42 -2.28 22.58 8.84
C GLU A 42 -1.97 23.19 10.21
N ILE A 43 -2.45 22.59 11.30
CA ILE A 43 -2.21 23.02 12.68
C ILE A 43 -0.87 22.51 13.22
N TYR A 44 -0.26 21.48 12.63
CA TYR A 44 1.05 21.00 13.07
C TYR A 44 2.19 21.91 12.58
N ASP A 45 3.00 22.37 13.53
CA ASP A 45 4.16 23.23 13.23
C ASP A 45 5.27 22.48 12.48
N SER A 46 5.51 21.21 12.86
CA SER A 46 6.59 20.42 12.28
C SER A 46 6.23 19.91 10.88
N LEU A 47 7.20 19.92 9.97
CA LEU A 47 7.04 19.31 8.64
C LEU A 47 6.86 17.79 8.74
N GLU A 48 7.46 17.17 9.76
CA GLU A 48 7.39 15.73 9.99
C GLU A 48 5.98 15.28 10.39
N ASP A 49 5.33 15.99 11.31
CA ASP A 49 3.96 15.69 11.76
C ASP A 49 2.95 15.92 10.64
N ARG A 50 3.16 16.99 9.85
CA ARG A 50 2.37 17.26 8.63
C ARG A 50 2.44 16.12 7.64
N ASP A 51 3.66 15.66 7.36
CA ASP A 51 3.93 14.58 6.42
C ASP A 51 3.40 13.23 6.94
N ALA A 52 3.51 12.97 8.24
CA ALA A 52 2.93 11.80 8.89
C ALA A 52 1.40 11.77 8.78
N MET A 53 0.73 12.90 9.02
CA MET A 53 -0.73 13.02 8.90
C MET A 53 -1.19 12.85 7.45
N ALA A 54 -0.48 13.45 6.49
CA ALA A 54 -0.76 13.28 5.06
C ALA A 54 -0.62 11.81 4.62
N ARG A 55 0.44 11.12 5.06
CA ARG A 55 0.62 9.68 4.83
C ARG A 55 -0.53 8.86 5.40
N LEU A 56 -0.97 9.18 6.62
CA LEU A 56 -2.08 8.50 7.26
C LEU A 56 -3.38 8.66 6.45
N GLY A 57 -3.69 9.90 6.05
CA GLY A 57 -4.84 10.22 5.21
C GLY A 57 -4.82 9.46 3.87
N ALA A 58 -3.68 9.41 3.20
CA ALA A 58 -3.52 8.67 1.94
C ALA A 58 -3.77 7.16 2.10
N ARG A 59 -3.29 6.57 3.19
CA ARG A 59 -3.51 5.15 3.49
C ARG A 59 -4.98 4.85 3.78
N CYS A 60 -5.66 5.72 4.53
CA CYS A 60 -7.10 5.62 4.79
C CYS A 60 -7.90 5.71 3.49
N LEU A 61 -7.57 6.68 2.63
CA LEU A 61 -8.25 6.89 1.37
C LEU A 61 -8.06 5.70 0.40
N SER A 62 -6.84 5.15 0.35
CA SER A 62 -6.55 3.94 -0.43
C SER A 62 -7.35 2.73 0.06
N ALA A 63 -7.41 2.53 1.38
CA ALA A 63 -8.19 1.44 1.97
C ALA A 63 -9.70 1.59 1.73
N VAL A 64 -10.22 2.82 1.80
CA VAL A 64 -11.62 3.16 1.45
C VAL A 64 -11.92 2.85 -0.01
N GLY A 65 -11.08 3.31 -0.94
CA GLY A 65 -11.27 3.01 -2.36
C GLY A 65 -11.23 1.52 -2.66
N ALA A 66 -10.30 0.78 -2.06
CA ALA A 66 -10.24 -0.67 -2.21
C ALA A 66 -11.51 -1.36 -1.68
N TYR A 67 -12.06 -0.91 -0.55
CA TYR A 67 -13.30 -1.43 0.01
C TYR A 67 -14.50 -1.17 -0.92
N ASP A 68 -14.68 0.08 -1.35
CA ASP A 68 -15.83 0.49 -2.18
C ASP A 68 -15.81 -0.21 -3.55
N ASN A 69 -14.68 -0.17 -4.25
CA ASN A 69 -14.54 -0.81 -5.56
C ASN A 69 -14.78 -2.34 -5.49
N THR A 70 -14.48 -2.97 -4.35
CA THR A 70 -14.72 -4.41 -4.17
C THR A 70 -16.21 -4.71 -3.97
N LEU A 71 -16.98 -3.82 -3.34
CA LEU A 71 -18.42 -3.99 -3.19
C LEU A 71 -19.18 -3.80 -4.51
N ASP A 72 -18.66 -2.96 -5.41
CA ASP A 72 -19.26 -2.76 -6.73
C ASP A 72 -19.09 -4.00 -7.65
N ILE A 73 -18.14 -4.89 -7.33
CA ILE A 73 -17.92 -6.17 -8.04
C ILE A 73 -18.71 -7.29 -7.34
N VAL A 74 -20.04 -7.18 -7.38
CA VAL A 74 -20.96 -8.10 -6.69
C VAL A 74 -20.81 -9.56 -7.16
N GLU A 75 -20.40 -9.78 -8.42
CA GLU A 75 -20.30 -11.13 -9.02
C GLU A 75 -19.19 -12.01 -8.43
N THR A 76 -18.18 -11.45 -7.74
CA THR A 76 -17.05 -12.23 -7.20
C THR A 76 -17.19 -12.59 -5.72
N LEU A 77 -18.22 -12.10 -5.03
CA LEU A 77 -18.40 -12.31 -3.58
C LEU A 77 -18.75 -13.77 -3.23
N ASP A 78 -19.59 -14.44 -4.00
CA ASP A 78 -19.95 -15.85 -3.72
C ASP A 78 -18.76 -16.78 -3.86
N THR A 79 -17.92 -16.57 -4.88
CA THR A 79 -16.68 -17.33 -5.07
C THR A 79 -15.68 -17.05 -3.96
N ALA A 80 -15.53 -15.79 -3.56
CA ALA A 80 -14.68 -15.40 -2.45
C ALA A 80 -15.17 -15.99 -1.12
N GLN A 81 -16.49 -16.03 -0.90
CA GLN A 81 -17.10 -16.64 0.28
C GLN A 81 -16.82 -18.14 0.33
N ALA A 82 -17.01 -18.87 -0.78
CA ALA A 82 -16.71 -20.29 -0.85
C ALA A 82 -15.22 -20.59 -0.56
N LYS A 83 -14.30 -19.77 -1.10
CA LYS A 83 -12.86 -19.87 -0.77
C LYS A 83 -12.59 -19.60 0.71
N PHE A 84 -13.25 -18.60 1.29
CA PHE A 84 -13.06 -18.29 2.71
C PHE A 84 -13.60 -19.41 3.60
N ASP A 85 -14.76 -19.96 3.29
CA ASP A 85 -15.33 -21.12 3.99
C ASP A 85 -14.41 -22.35 3.90
N ASP A 86 -13.80 -22.61 2.75
CA ASP A 86 -12.79 -23.66 2.59
C ASP A 86 -11.55 -23.43 3.47
N VAL A 87 -11.11 -22.17 3.62
CA VAL A 87 -10.04 -21.81 4.56
C VAL A 87 -10.47 -22.08 6.00
N LEU A 88 -11.68 -21.67 6.40
CA LEU A 88 -12.21 -21.84 7.75
C LEU A 88 -12.45 -23.31 8.12
N ASN A 89 -12.83 -24.15 7.16
CA ASN A 89 -13.05 -25.59 7.34
C ASN A 89 -11.75 -26.41 7.36
N SER A 90 -10.58 -25.76 7.39
CA SER A 90 -9.30 -26.44 7.49
C SER A 90 -9.14 -27.19 8.83
N PRO A 91 -8.46 -28.35 8.84
CA PRO A 91 -8.31 -29.17 10.05
C PRO A 91 -7.45 -28.52 11.14
N SER A 92 -6.64 -27.50 10.79
CA SER A 92 -5.88 -26.70 11.73
C SER A 92 -5.67 -25.27 11.21
N VAL A 93 -5.34 -24.36 12.11
CA VAL A 93 -5.00 -22.96 11.77
C VAL A 93 -3.73 -22.86 10.93
N ASP A 94 -2.78 -23.77 11.09
CA ASP A 94 -1.57 -23.81 10.27
C ASP A 94 -1.91 -24.17 8.81
N VAL A 95 -2.77 -25.18 8.62
CA VAL A 95 -3.26 -25.57 7.29
C VAL A 95 -4.06 -24.42 6.66
N ALA A 96 -4.89 -23.73 7.44
CA ALA A 96 -5.63 -22.56 6.96
C ALA A 96 -4.70 -21.41 6.52
N CYS A 97 -3.64 -21.13 7.28
CA CYS A 97 -2.63 -20.13 6.92
C CYS A 97 -1.87 -20.52 5.65
N ASP A 98 -1.55 -21.80 5.45
CA ASP A 98 -0.89 -22.28 4.25
C ASP A 98 -1.81 -22.25 3.02
N LYS A 99 -3.11 -22.53 3.17
CA LYS A 99 -4.10 -22.30 2.11
C LYS A 99 -4.10 -20.84 1.64
N ILE A 100 -4.11 -19.86 2.57
CA ILE A 100 -4.02 -18.44 2.22
C ILE A 100 -2.74 -18.13 1.42
N LYS A 101 -1.59 -18.68 1.82
CA LYS A 101 -0.33 -18.48 1.09
C LYS A 101 -0.41 -19.07 -0.32
N ASN A 102 -1.04 -20.23 -0.48
CA ASN A 102 -1.20 -20.88 -1.79
C ASN A 102 -2.15 -20.09 -2.69
N LEU A 103 -3.27 -19.58 -2.16
CA LEU A 103 -4.17 -18.68 -2.89
C LEU A 103 -3.44 -17.43 -3.38
N ALA A 104 -2.56 -16.84 -2.56
CA ALA A 104 -1.74 -15.72 -2.98
C ALA A 104 -0.77 -16.07 -4.13
N LYS A 105 -0.08 -17.22 -4.04
CA LYS A 105 0.82 -17.71 -5.10
C LYS A 105 0.08 -18.00 -6.41
N ALA A 106 -1.14 -18.52 -6.32
CA ALA A 106 -2.01 -18.81 -7.46
C ALA A 106 -2.68 -17.55 -8.05
N LYS A 107 -2.48 -16.36 -7.44
CA LYS A 107 -3.20 -15.12 -7.77
C LYS A 107 -4.72 -15.21 -7.58
N GLU A 108 -5.16 -16.08 -6.69
CA GLU A 108 -6.56 -16.30 -6.33
C GLU A 108 -6.97 -15.64 -5.00
N LEU A 109 -6.02 -15.01 -4.31
CA LEU A 109 -6.26 -14.11 -3.19
C LEU A 109 -6.70 -12.74 -3.72
N ASP A 110 -7.91 -12.70 -4.27
CA ASP A 110 -8.52 -11.51 -4.87
C ASP A 110 -9.06 -10.50 -3.83
N SER A 111 -9.43 -9.31 -4.29
CA SER A 111 -9.89 -8.21 -3.43
C SER A 111 -11.12 -8.59 -2.60
N SER A 112 -12.05 -9.36 -3.16
CA SER A 112 -13.25 -9.85 -2.47
C SER A 112 -12.89 -10.78 -1.32
N LEU A 113 -11.96 -11.73 -1.53
CA LEU A 113 -11.50 -12.61 -0.46
C LEU A 113 -10.72 -11.85 0.62
N ILE A 114 -9.87 -10.90 0.23
CA ILE A 114 -9.14 -10.03 1.17
C ILE A 114 -10.13 -9.23 2.04
N LEU A 115 -11.19 -8.70 1.42
CA LEU A 115 -12.24 -7.97 2.11
C LEU A 115 -12.94 -8.84 3.15
N LEU A 116 -13.38 -10.05 2.79
CA LEU A 116 -14.03 -10.97 3.72
C LEU A 116 -13.16 -11.29 4.94
N ILE A 117 -11.88 -11.58 4.72
CA ILE A 117 -10.93 -11.89 5.81
C ILE A 117 -10.74 -10.67 6.74
N ASN A 118 -10.59 -9.46 6.18
CA ASN A 118 -10.43 -8.25 6.97
C ASN A 118 -11.69 -7.94 7.79
N SER A 119 -12.87 -8.10 7.20
CA SER A 119 -14.18 -7.92 7.86
C SER A 119 -14.40 -8.93 8.97
N ALA A 120 -14.04 -10.20 8.75
CA ALA A 120 -14.13 -11.26 9.74
C ALA A 120 -13.22 -10.99 10.94
N TRP A 121 -11.97 -10.57 10.71
CA TRP A 121 -11.06 -10.17 11.78
C TRP A 121 -11.60 -8.98 12.57
N ALA A 122 -12.06 -7.92 11.89
CA ALA A 122 -12.61 -6.75 12.56
C ALA A 122 -13.79 -7.11 13.48
N SER A 123 -14.72 -7.94 12.97
CA SER A 123 -15.87 -8.42 13.73
C SER A 123 -15.47 -9.28 14.93
N ALA A 124 -14.47 -10.16 14.75
CA ALA A 124 -13.97 -11.02 15.82
C ALA A 124 -13.26 -10.22 16.93
N LYS A 125 -12.47 -9.20 16.56
CA LYS A 125 -11.75 -8.34 17.50
C LYS A 125 -12.72 -7.68 18.49
N GLU A 126 -13.82 -7.13 17.99
CA GLU A 126 -14.83 -6.42 18.77
C GLU A 126 -15.84 -7.27 19.51
N SER A 127 -16.04 -8.50 19.06
CA SER A 127 -17.03 -9.37 19.68
C SER A 127 -16.70 -9.59 21.17
N THR A 128 -17.63 -9.20 22.04
CA THR A 128 -17.53 -9.48 23.49
C THR A 128 -17.93 -10.92 23.82
N THR A 129 -18.52 -11.64 22.86
CA THR A 129 -19.08 -12.98 23.03
C THR A 129 -18.21 -14.08 22.40
N MET A 130 -17.34 -13.75 21.45
CA MET A 130 -16.42 -14.72 20.85
C MET A 130 -15.31 -15.14 21.83
N LYS A 131 -15.03 -16.44 21.87
CA LYS A 131 -13.93 -17.01 22.64
C LYS A 131 -12.59 -16.48 22.12
N ASN A 132 -11.63 -16.28 23.03
CA ASN A 132 -10.27 -15.83 22.67
C ASN A 132 -9.58 -16.72 21.63
N GLN A 133 -9.85 -18.03 21.64
CA GLN A 133 -9.34 -18.96 20.64
C GLN A 133 -9.83 -18.64 19.23
N VAL A 134 -11.09 -18.25 19.07
CA VAL A 134 -11.66 -17.84 17.77
C VAL A 134 -11.00 -16.54 17.30
N LYS A 135 -10.81 -15.59 18.23
CA LYS A 135 -10.11 -14.33 17.92
C LYS A 135 -8.67 -14.56 17.47
N ASP A 136 -7.95 -15.46 18.15
CA ASP A 136 -6.57 -15.82 17.77
C ASP A 136 -6.51 -16.44 16.38
N ILE A 137 -7.43 -17.37 16.06
CA ILE A 137 -7.52 -17.97 14.72
C ILE A 137 -7.76 -16.88 13.67
N MET A 138 -8.77 -16.01 13.87
CA MET A 138 -9.06 -14.93 12.92
C MET A 138 -7.88 -13.97 12.75
N TYR A 139 -7.19 -13.63 13.85
CA TYR A 139 -5.98 -12.81 13.80
C TYR A 139 -4.89 -13.46 12.97
N ARG A 140 -4.64 -14.77 13.15
CA ARG A 140 -3.62 -15.51 12.41
C ARG A 140 -3.93 -15.56 10.92
N LEU A 141 -5.19 -15.76 10.53
CA LEU A 141 -5.62 -15.72 9.12
C LEU A 141 -5.42 -14.33 8.51
N TYR A 142 -5.81 -13.27 9.23
CA TYR A 142 -5.55 -11.90 8.83
C TYR A 142 -4.04 -11.64 8.64
N LYS A 143 -3.20 -12.05 9.59
CA LYS A 143 -1.75 -11.90 9.50
C LYS A 143 -1.13 -12.69 8.36
N ALA A 144 -1.60 -13.92 8.11
CA ALA A 144 -1.18 -14.72 6.97
C ALA A 144 -1.52 -14.03 5.64
N THR A 145 -2.70 -13.42 5.54
CA THR A 145 -3.16 -12.65 4.37
C THR A 145 -2.25 -11.44 4.15
N GLN A 146 -2.05 -10.59 5.17
CA GLN A 146 -1.19 -9.42 5.07
C GLN A 146 0.26 -9.79 4.74
N SER A 147 0.78 -10.89 5.30
CA SER A 147 2.11 -11.38 4.98
C SER A 147 2.22 -11.88 3.54
N SER A 148 1.20 -12.59 3.06
CA SER A 148 1.18 -13.15 1.71
C SER A 148 1.16 -12.03 0.67
N LEU A 149 0.33 -11.00 0.88
CA LEU A 149 0.28 -9.81 0.02
C LEU A 149 1.63 -9.10 -0.06
N ARG A 150 2.35 -8.96 1.07
CA ARG A 150 3.70 -8.39 1.08
C ARG A 150 4.71 -9.27 0.36
N SER A 151 4.56 -10.59 0.42
CA SER A 151 5.50 -11.52 -0.20
C SER A 151 5.41 -11.50 -1.74
N ILE A 152 4.19 -11.42 -2.29
CA ILE A 152 3.94 -11.40 -3.74
C ILE A 152 4.19 -10.04 -4.40
N ALA A 153 4.33 -8.98 -3.60
CA ALA A 153 4.64 -7.65 -4.12
C ALA A 153 6.01 -7.67 -4.83
N PRO A 154 6.09 -7.11 -6.06
CA PRO A 154 7.35 -6.92 -6.77
C PRO A 154 8.38 -6.22 -5.90
N LYS A 155 9.66 -6.54 -6.08
CA LYS A 155 10.73 -5.90 -5.31
C LYS A 155 10.76 -4.38 -5.52
N GLU A 156 10.36 -3.92 -6.70
CA GLU A 156 10.22 -2.50 -7.05
C GLU A 156 9.15 -1.80 -6.21
N ILE A 157 8.03 -2.46 -5.91
CA ILE A 157 6.99 -1.90 -5.01
C ILE A 157 7.52 -1.78 -3.58
N LYS A 158 8.34 -2.74 -3.15
CA LYS A 158 8.99 -2.68 -1.82
C LYS A 158 10.01 -1.55 -1.76
N LEU A 159 10.81 -1.39 -2.82
CA LEU A 159 11.76 -0.29 -2.96
C LEU A 159 11.06 1.07 -2.99
N LEU A 160 9.98 1.23 -3.76
CA LEU A 160 9.21 2.47 -3.80
C LEU A 160 8.67 2.84 -2.42
N LYS A 161 8.13 1.86 -1.68
CA LYS A 161 7.66 2.10 -0.32
C LYS A 161 8.78 2.59 0.60
N TYR A 162 9.97 2.02 0.47
CA TYR A 162 11.16 2.44 1.22
C TYR A 162 11.56 3.87 0.84
N LEU A 163 11.77 4.17 -0.45
CA LEU A 163 12.17 5.49 -0.95
C LEU A 163 11.17 6.59 -0.55
N LEU A 164 9.87 6.31 -0.63
CA LEU A 164 8.82 7.28 -0.28
C LEU A 164 8.74 7.56 1.22
N ASN A 165 9.25 6.66 2.05
CA ASN A 165 9.30 6.81 3.50
C ASN A 165 10.53 7.60 3.98
N ILE A 166 11.54 7.79 3.13
CA ILE A 166 12.68 8.65 3.41
C ILE A 166 12.19 10.10 3.29
N THR A 167 12.30 10.88 4.36
CA THR A 167 11.84 12.27 4.41
C THR A 167 12.82 13.20 3.70
N ASP A 168 14.12 13.02 3.97
CA ASP A 168 15.18 13.84 3.41
C ASP A 168 15.40 13.57 1.91
N PRO A 169 15.36 14.60 1.04
CA PRO A 169 15.57 14.41 -0.40
C PRO A 169 16.94 13.85 -0.75
N GLU A 170 18.02 14.31 -0.10
CA GLU A 170 19.38 13.86 -0.41
C GLU A 170 19.57 12.38 -0.05
N GLU A 171 19.11 11.97 1.14
CA GLU A 171 19.10 10.57 1.57
C GLU A 171 18.27 9.71 0.61
N ARG A 172 17.12 10.22 0.12
CA ARG A 172 16.27 9.49 -0.83
C ARG A 172 16.99 9.27 -2.16
N PHE A 173 17.64 10.30 -2.71
CA PHE A 173 18.37 10.18 -3.97
C PHE A 173 19.64 9.32 -3.82
N SER A 174 20.32 9.39 -2.67
CA SER A 174 21.43 8.48 -2.35
C SER A 174 20.97 7.01 -2.29
N ALA A 175 19.83 6.75 -1.65
CA ALA A 175 19.21 5.43 -1.62
C ALA A 175 18.77 4.94 -3.01
N LEU A 176 18.25 5.84 -3.85
CA LEU A 176 17.88 5.56 -5.24
C LEU A 176 19.11 5.17 -6.08
N ALA A 177 20.19 5.95 -6.00
CA ALA A 177 21.45 5.66 -6.70
C ALA A 177 22.04 4.31 -6.26
N THR A 178 22.00 4.01 -4.95
CA THR A 178 22.43 2.71 -4.42
C THR A 178 21.59 1.55 -4.95
N ALA A 179 20.28 1.75 -5.15
CA ALA A 179 19.40 0.70 -5.67
C ALA A 179 19.65 0.39 -7.16
N PHE A 180 20.19 1.35 -7.92
CA PHE A 180 20.54 1.19 -9.34
C PHE A 180 21.97 0.70 -9.59
N SER A 181 22.84 0.90 -8.62
CA SER A 181 24.24 0.46 -8.66
C SER A 181 24.48 -0.54 -7.55
N PRO A 182 24.14 -1.83 -7.73
CA PRO A 182 24.71 -2.85 -6.87
C PRO A 182 26.23 -2.70 -6.99
N GLY A 183 26.93 -2.43 -5.89
CA GLY A 183 28.38 -2.50 -5.89
C GLY A 183 28.84 -3.87 -6.40
N ASP A 184 30.12 -4.02 -6.75
CA ASP A 184 30.70 -5.31 -7.14
C ASP A 184 30.22 -6.41 -6.19
N GLU A 185 29.84 -7.58 -6.74
CA GLU A 185 29.18 -8.70 -6.03
C GLU A 185 29.93 -9.18 -4.77
N HIS A 186 31.15 -8.70 -4.53
CA HIS A 186 31.99 -9.00 -3.38
C HIS A 186 31.81 -8.03 -2.19
N ASP A 187 31.11 -6.89 -2.38
CA ASP A 187 30.84 -5.86 -1.36
C ASP A 187 29.33 -5.61 -1.18
N ALA A 188 28.53 -6.68 -1.10
CA ALA A 188 27.14 -6.57 -0.65
C ALA A 188 27.12 -6.14 0.83
N LYS A 189 27.21 -4.82 1.07
CA LYS A 189 27.26 -4.21 2.42
C LYS A 189 26.00 -4.48 3.25
N ASP A 190 24.90 -4.90 2.62
CA ASP A 190 23.66 -5.26 3.30
C ASP A 190 22.91 -6.42 2.59
N PRO A 191 22.75 -7.59 3.24
CA PRO A 191 21.94 -8.70 2.73
C PRO A 191 20.46 -8.36 2.47
N SER A 192 19.98 -7.19 2.94
CA SER A 192 18.61 -6.72 2.79
C SER A 192 18.42 -5.63 1.71
N ALA A 193 19.50 -5.22 1.03
CA ALA A 193 19.42 -4.19 -0.01
C ALA A 193 18.58 -4.64 -1.21
N ILE A 194 17.64 -3.78 -1.65
CA ILE A 194 16.74 -4.06 -2.77
C ILE A 194 17.29 -3.38 -4.04
N TYR A 195 17.91 -4.17 -4.91
CA TYR A 195 18.45 -3.70 -6.19
C TYR A 195 17.46 -3.85 -7.34
N THR A 196 17.43 -2.87 -8.24
CA THR A 196 16.61 -2.88 -9.47
C THR A 196 17.29 -2.09 -10.59
N THR A 197 16.67 -2.06 -11.77
CA THR A 197 17.14 -1.22 -12.89
C THR A 197 16.30 0.07 -12.97
N PRO A 198 16.85 1.17 -13.49
CA PRO A 198 16.08 2.39 -13.75
C PRO A 198 14.81 2.14 -14.56
N LYS A 199 14.89 1.29 -15.58
CA LYS A 199 13.76 0.93 -16.46
C LYS A 199 12.62 0.22 -15.71
N GLU A 200 12.95 -0.78 -14.88
CA GLU A 200 11.92 -1.51 -14.12
C GLU A 200 11.29 -0.67 -13.03
N LEU A 201 12.07 0.13 -12.29
CA LEU A 201 11.52 1.02 -11.28
C LEU A 201 10.61 2.09 -11.91
N HIS A 202 11.04 2.69 -13.02
CA HIS A 202 10.25 3.66 -13.79
C HIS A 202 8.92 3.09 -14.25
N LYS A 203 8.91 1.88 -14.81
CA LYS A 203 7.69 1.17 -15.22
C LYS A 203 6.70 1.04 -14.06
N TRP A 204 7.16 0.61 -12.89
CA TRP A 204 6.29 0.47 -11.71
C TRP A 204 5.81 1.81 -11.15
N ILE A 205 6.62 2.88 -11.23
CA ILE A 205 6.19 4.23 -10.90
C ILE A 205 5.07 4.69 -11.83
N LYS A 206 5.21 4.50 -13.15
CA LYS A 206 4.16 4.81 -14.13
C LYS A 206 2.87 4.04 -13.86
N VAL A 207 2.94 2.72 -13.70
CA VAL A 207 1.78 1.89 -13.36
C VAL A 207 1.08 2.39 -12.09
N THR A 208 1.85 2.79 -11.08
CA THR A 208 1.30 3.33 -9.82
C THR A 208 0.60 4.67 -10.02
N LEU A 209 1.20 5.58 -10.80
CA LEU A 209 0.62 6.88 -11.13
C LEU A 209 -0.63 6.74 -12.00
N ASP A 210 -0.59 5.90 -13.02
CA ASP A 210 -1.73 5.62 -13.91
C ASP A 210 -2.91 5.06 -13.11
N ALA A 211 -2.65 4.08 -12.23
CA ALA A 211 -3.65 3.53 -11.32
C ALA A 211 -4.23 4.59 -10.37
N TYR A 212 -3.41 5.54 -9.88
CA TYR A 212 -3.90 6.66 -9.08
C TYR A 212 -4.84 7.58 -9.87
N HIS A 213 -4.50 7.88 -11.13
CA HIS A 213 -5.31 8.72 -12.01
C HIS A 213 -6.62 8.06 -12.43
N LEU A 214 -6.60 6.78 -12.82
CA LEU A 214 -7.79 5.99 -13.13
C LEU A 214 -8.77 5.95 -11.94
N ASN A 215 -8.25 5.68 -10.74
CA ASN A 215 -9.09 5.69 -9.52
C ASN A 215 -9.66 7.07 -9.17
N LYS A 216 -9.07 8.17 -9.66
CA LYS A 216 -9.58 9.54 -9.42
C LYS A 216 -10.89 9.81 -10.18
N GLU A 217 -11.15 9.08 -11.26
CA GLU A 217 -12.33 9.28 -12.11
C GLU A 217 -13.57 8.52 -11.59
N GLU A 218 -13.41 7.44 -10.82
CA GLU A 218 -14.49 6.49 -10.51
C GLU A 218 -15.25 6.67 -9.18
N THR A 219 -14.88 7.56 -8.24
CA THR A 219 -15.47 7.53 -6.87
C THR A 219 -16.03 8.87 -6.35
N GLU A 220 -17.14 8.79 -5.60
CA GLU A 220 -17.92 9.90 -5.01
C GLU A 220 -17.16 10.80 -4.00
N ILE A 221 -15.92 10.45 -3.63
CA ILE A 221 -15.06 11.23 -2.73
C ILE A 221 -14.11 12.15 -3.54
N ARG A 222 -14.61 12.71 -4.65
CA ARG A 222 -13.84 13.54 -5.59
C ARG A 222 -13.21 14.77 -4.93
N GLU A 223 -13.90 15.41 -4.00
CA GLU A 223 -13.46 16.66 -3.36
C GLU A 223 -12.32 16.43 -2.35
N ALA A 224 -12.42 15.41 -1.49
CA ALA A 224 -11.36 15.14 -0.52
C ALA A 224 -10.07 14.65 -1.20
N ARG A 225 -10.18 13.91 -2.31
CA ARG A 225 -9.03 13.46 -3.14
C ARG A 225 -8.33 14.60 -3.90
N GLN A 226 -9.07 15.63 -4.30
CA GLN A 226 -8.49 16.81 -4.95
C GLN A 226 -7.74 17.72 -3.97
N MET A 227 -8.16 17.75 -2.70
CA MET A 227 -7.55 18.57 -1.64
C MET A 227 -6.40 17.87 -0.90
N THR A 228 -6.33 16.53 -0.98
CA THR A 228 -5.17 15.74 -0.56
C THR A 228 -4.46 15.22 -1.80
N GLN A 229 -3.79 16.07 -2.59
CA GLN A 229 -2.63 15.55 -3.33
C GLN A 229 -1.63 15.12 -2.27
N PRO A 230 -1.46 13.81 -2.00
CA PRO A 230 -0.57 13.41 -0.94
C PRO A 230 0.83 13.83 -1.38
N VAL A 231 1.62 14.41 -0.48
CA VAL A 231 3.05 14.65 -0.69
C VAL A 231 3.74 13.42 -1.32
N VAL A 232 3.23 12.22 -1.02
CA VAL A 232 3.63 10.94 -1.62
C VAL A 232 3.48 10.89 -3.16
N ILE A 233 2.39 11.40 -3.74
CA ILE A 233 2.20 11.43 -5.20
C ILE A 233 3.14 12.44 -5.84
N GLN A 234 3.35 13.60 -5.22
CA GLN A 234 4.35 14.57 -5.69
C GLN A 234 5.76 13.97 -5.63
N ARG A 235 6.12 13.26 -4.54
CA ARG A 235 7.37 12.52 -4.43
C ARG A 235 7.51 11.43 -5.50
N LEU A 236 6.43 10.72 -5.85
CA LEU A 236 6.39 9.76 -6.95
C LEU A 236 6.64 10.42 -8.31
N PHE A 237 6.06 11.60 -8.56
CA PHE A 237 6.33 12.37 -9.78
C PHE A 237 7.80 12.81 -9.86
N ILE A 238 8.35 13.37 -8.77
CA ILE A 238 9.76 13.77 -8.71
C ILE A 238 10.67 12.56 -8.98
N LEU A 239 10.42 11.41 -8.34
CA LEU A 239 11.19 10.18 -8.59
C LEU A 239 11.09 9.73 -10.06
N LYS A 240 9.91 9.85 -10.68
CA LYS A 240 9.72 9.52 -12.10
C LYS A 240 10.59 10.41 -12.98
N GLU A 241 10.50 11.73 -12.80
CA GLU A 241 11.24 12.74 -13.57
C GLU A 241 12.74 12.56 -13.41
N THR A 242 13.23 12.39 -12.17
CA THR A 242 14.66 12.12 -11.90
C THR A 242 15.14 10.86 -12.63
N ILE A 243 14.36 9.78 -12.63
CA ILE A 243 14.75 8.55 -13.34
C ILE A 243 14.76 8.77 -14.86
N GLU A 244 13.79 9.50 -15.40
CA GLU A 244 13.74 9.86 -16.81
C GLU A 244 14.97 10.68 -17.21
N GLU A 245 15.24 11.80 -16.52
CA GLU A 245 16.30 12.76 -16.85
C GLU A 245 17.71 12.21 -16.60
N GLU A 246 17.96 11.59 -15.46
CA GLU A 246 19.32 11.21 -15.04
C GLU A 246 19.73 9.82 -15.52
N TYR A 247 18.78 8.88 -15.66
CA TYR A 247 19.11 7.47 -15.89
C TYR A 247 18.61 6.90 -17.22
N LEU A 248 17.53 7.45 -17.80
CA LEU A 248 16.98 6.97 -19.06
C LEU A 248 17.38 7.85 -20.25
N GLU A 249 17.37 9.18 -20.11
CA GLU A 249 17.77 10.11 -21.17
C GLU A 249 19.30 10.17 -21.37
N GLN A 250 20.08 10.06 -20.30
CA GLN A 250 21.55 10.00 -20.40
C GLN A 250 22.04 8.70 -21.07
N GLY A 251 21.37 7.56 -20.83
CA GLY A 251 21.71 6.29 -21.48
C GLY A 251 21.52 6.32 -23.00
N VAL A 252 20.52 7.05 -23.49
CA VAL A 252 20.26 7.22 -24.94
C VAL A 252 21.28 8.17 -25.59
N LYS A 253 21.80 9.16 -24.85
CA LYS A 253 22.90 10.02 -25.33
C LYS A 253 24.23 9.25 -25.36
N ALA A 254 24.56 8.52 -24.29
CA ALA A 254 25.78 7.71 -24.22
C ALA A 254 25.83 6.59 -25.30
N GLU A 255 24.70 5.93 -25.59
CA GLU A 255 24.62 4.93 -26.68
C GLU A 255 24.70 5.56 -28.10
N LYS A 256 24.27 6.81 -28.26
CA LYS A 256 24.38 7.54 -29.54
C LYS A 256 25.79 8.07 -29.76
N ASP A 257 26.45 8.56 -28.73
CA ASP A 257 27.82 9.06 -28.81
C ASP A 257 28.80 7.90 -29.06
N ALA A 258 28.62 6.76 -28.38
CA ALA A 258 29.43 5.54 -28.62
C ALA A 258 29.28 4.99 -30.06
N LYS A 259 28.09 5.09 -30.66
CA LYS A 259 27.86 4.71 -32.08
C LYS A 259 28.36 5.75 -33.09
N SER A 260 28.60 6.98 -32.65
CA SER A 260 29.11 8.06 -33.49
C SER A 260 30.65 8.07 -33.54
N GLU A 261 31.31 7.46 -32.54
CA GLU A 261 32.77 7.27 -32.51
C GLU A 261 33.25 5.99 -33.25
N GLU A 262 32.33 5.10 -33.66
CA GLU A 262 32.63 3.89 -34.45
C GLU A 262 32.43 4.05 -35.98
N LEU A 263 32.17 5.27 -36.47
CA LEU A 263 32.02 5.62 -37.91
C LEU A 263 33.07 6.65 -38.36
#